data_AF-A0A1B7MFW7-F1
#
_entry.id   AF-A0A1B7MFW7-F1
#
_cell.length_a   1.000
_cell.length_b   1.000
_cell.length_c   1.000
_cell.angle_alpha   90.00
_cell.angle_beta   90.00
_cell.angle_gamma   90.00
#
_symmetry.space_group_name_H-M   'P 1'
#
loop_
_entity.id
_entity.type
_entity.pdbx_description
1 polymer ?
#
loop_
_entity_poly.entity_id
_entity_poly.type
_entity_poly.pdbx_seq_one_letter_code
_entity_poly.pdbx_strand_id
1 'polypeptide(L)'
;VHITASQMSFERPTGSPLFIASISSSNAAFLNGSTVPIAEYASAATTIPLDINLWHRKLAHHHLAGVRTLLDHNLVTGMKLDSKTAPDTICEPCLAGKMHSNPFPSSQWCASRPLELVHSDVHQ
;
A
#
# COMPACT_ATOMS: atom_id res chain seq x y z
N VAL A 1 31.32 21.36 6.46
CA VAL A 1 30.27 22.08 5.71
C VAL A 1 30.56 23.55 5.81
N HIS A 2 30.66 24.24 4.68
CA HIS A 2 30.94 25.68 4.64
C HIS A 2 29.78 26.40 3.92
N ILE A 3 29.21 27.41 4.58
CA ILE A 3 27.97 28.08 4.18
C ILE A 3 28.27 29.55 3.90
N THR A 4 27.79 30.04 2.76
CA THR A 4 27.85 31.44 2.33
C THR A 4 26.45 31.91 1.94
N ALA A 5 26.29 33.22 1.67
CA ALA A 5 25.01 33.79 1.25
C ALA A 5 24.45 33.18 -0.06
N SER A 6 25.32 32.62 -0.91
CA SER A 6 24.93 32.10 -2.22
C SER A 6 25.16 30.60 -2.38
N GLN A 7 25.84 29.93 -1.45
CA GLN A 7 26.22 28.52 -1.59
C GLN A 7 26.40 27.81 -0.25
N MET A 8 26.05 26.53 -0.23
CA MET A 8 26.40 25.57 0.82
C MET A 8 27.29 24.48 0.23
N SER A 9 28.49 24.32 0.78
CA SER A 9 29.49 23.35 0.32
C SER A 9 29.69 22.24 1.35
N PHE A 10 29.61 21.01 0.87
CA PHE A 10 29.86 19.81 1.65
C PHE A 10 31.19 19.26 1.17
N GLU A 11 32.20 19.22 2.03
CA GLU A 11 33.56 18.84 1.67
C GLU A 11 33.94 17.53 2.34
N ARG A 12 34.79 16.75 1.66
CA ARG A 12 35.47 15.60 2.25
C ARG A 12 36.50 16.09 3.27
N PRO A 13 36.95 15.24 4.21
CA PRO A 13 38.02 15.59 5.16
C PRO A 13 39.32 16.08 4.48
N THR A 14 39.51 15.75 3.20
CA THR A 14 40.65 16.17 2.36
C THR A 14 40.51 17.60 1.81
N GLY A 15 39.43 18.32 2.11
CA GLY A 15 39.16 19.69 1.62
C GLY A 15 38.58 19.77 0.20
N SER A 16 38.37 18.63 -0.47
CA SER A 16 37.72 18.59 -1.78
C SER A 16 36.19 18.60 -1.65
N PRO A 17 35.45 19.39 -2.44
CA PRO A 17 34.00 19.42 -2.41
C PRO A 17 33.39 18.07 -2.83
N LEU A 18 32.45 17.57 -2.03
CA LEU A 18 31.64 16.38 -2.26
C LEU A 18 30.41 16.74 -3.11
N PHE A 19 29.70 17.80 -2.73
CA PHE A 19 28.67 18.45 -3.55
C PHE A 19 28.45 19.89 -3.06
N ILE A 20 27.92 20.73 -3.95
CA ILE A 20 27.61 22.14 -3.67
C ILE A 20 26.12 22.34 -3.90
N ALA A 21 25.45 23.00 -2.96
CA ALA A 21 24.11 23.50 -3.17
C ALA A 21 24.17 25.02 -3.42
N SER A 22 23.68 25.47 -4.56
CA SER A 22 23.58 26.90 -4.87
C SER A 22 22.27 27.47 -4.34
N ILE A 23 22.36 28.58 -3.61
CA ILE A 23 21.22 29.25 -2.97
C ILE A 23 20.78 30.39 -3.88
N SER A 24 19.54 30.33 -4.33
CA SER A 24 18.91 31.36 -5.14
C SER A 24 18.44 32.55 -4.29
N SER A 25 18.06 33.65 -4.94
CA SER A 25 17.50 34.85 -4.28
C SER A 25 16.18 34.59 -3.54
N SER A 26 15.48 33.48 -3.81
CA SER A 26 14.29 33.05 -3.08
C SER A 26 14.60 32.12 -1.90
N ASN A 27 15.88 31.97 -1.54
CA ASN A 27 16.38 31.02 -0.54
C ASN A 27 16.11 29.53 -0.86
N ALA A 28 15.74 29.21 -2.11
CA ALA A 28 15.72 27.83 -2.57
C ALA A 28 17.15 27.37 -2.91
N ALA A 29 17.54 26.19 -2.45
CA ALA A 29 18.84 25.60 -2.72
C ALA A 29 18.76 24.51 -3.79
N PHE A 30 19.60 24.60 -4.83
CA PHE A 30 19.70 23.63 -5.91
C PHE A 30 20.98 22.83 -5.79
N LEU A 31 20.87 21.50 -5.78
CA LEU A 31 22.02 20.61 -5.74
C LEU A 31 22.76 20.66 -7.08
N ASN A 32 23.97 21.21 -7.08
CA ASN A 32 24.86 21.23 -8.22
C ASN A 32 25.66 19.92 -8.23
N GLY A 33 25.09 18.89 -8.84
CA GLY A 33 25.70 17.57 -8.95
C GLY A 33 25.50 16.96 -10.34
N SER A 34 26.43 16.11 -10.74
CA SER A 34 26.29 15.21 -11.89
C SER A 34 26.06 13.82 -11.32
N THR A 35 25.04 13.10 -11.80
CA THR A 35 24.95 11.66 -11.55
C THR A 35 25.91 10.94 -12.49
N VAL A 36 26.59 9.91 -12.00
CA VAL A 36 27.31 8.98 -12.87
C VAL A 36 26.28 7.95 -13.31
N PRO A 37 26.06 7.73 -14.62
CA PRO A 37 25.19 6.65 -15.07
C PRO A 37 25.82 5.34 -14.63
N ILE A 38 25.23 4.74 -13.60
CA ILE A 38 25.53 3.36 -13.22
C ILE A 38 24.64 2.49 -14.10
N ALA A 39 25.18 1.38 -14.61
CA ALA A 39 24.34 0.39 -15.28
C ALA A 39 23.31 -0.10 -14.25
N GLU A 40 22.06 0.32 -14.41
CA GLU A 40 20.96 -0.12 -13.55
C GLU A 40 20.70 -1.59 -13.86
N TYR A 41 21.13 -2.48 -12.98
CA TYR A 41 20.73 -3.87 -13.00
C TYR A 41 19.41 -3.98 -12.24
N ALA A 42 18.29 -3.79 -12.94
CA ALA A 42 16.99 -4.23 -12.43
C ALA A 42 16.96 -5.76 -12.54
N SER A 43 17.20 -6.46 -11.44
CA SER A 43 16.89 -7.89 -11.40
C SER A 43 15.37 -8.03 -11.39
N ALA A 44 14.82 -8.76 -12.36
CA ALA A 44 13.42 -9.14 -12.32
C ALA A 44 13.22 -10.04 -11.10
N ALA A 45 12.66 -9.49 -10.01
CA ALA A 45 12.21 -10.30 -8.89
C ALA A 45 11.12 -11.25 -9.41
N THR A 46 11.46 -12.52 -9.60
CA THR A 46 10.51 -13.64 -9.78
C THR A 46 10.75 -14.56 -8.58
N THR A 47 9.74 -15.09 -7.89
CA THR A 47 9.30 -16.49 -8.08
C THR A 47 7.94 -16.86 -7.45
N ILE A 48 7.06 -15.93 -7.07
CA ILE A 48 5.67 -16.35 -6.80
C ILE A 48 4.98 -16.48 -8.15
N PRO A 49 4.43 -17.65 -8.51
CA PRO A 49 3.64 -17.77 -9.72
C PRO A 49 2.58 -16.67 -9.74
N LEU A 50 2.38 -16.03 -10.90
CA LEU A 50 1.27 -15.12 -11.11
C LEU A 50 -0.03 -15.94 -11.11
N ASP A 51 -0.49 -16.31 -9.92
CA ASP A 51 -1.71 -17.05 -9.71
C ASP A 51 -2.87 -16.11 -9.35
N ILE A 52 -4.06 -16.68 -9.30
CA ILE A 52 -5.27 -15.95 -9.00
C ILE A 52 -5.25 -15.36 -7.57
N ASN A 53 -4.58 -16.01 -6.61
CA ASN A 53 -4.45 -15.53 -5.23
C ASN A 53 -3.58 -14.27 -5.15
N LEU A 54 -2.54 -14.18 -5.97
CA LEU A 54 -1.69 -13.00 -6.04
C LEU A 54 -2.44 -11.82 -6.65
N TRP A 55 -3.21 -12.05 -7.72
CA TRP A 55 -4.05 -11.01 -8.30
C TRP A 55 -5.16 -10.53 -7.37
N HIS A 56 -5.81 -11.47 -6.65
CA HIS A 56 -6.76 -11.14 -5.58
C HIS A 56 -6.17 -10.15 -4.56
N ARG A 57 -4.94 -10.40 -4.09
CA ARG A 57 -4.25 -9.51 -3.14
C ARG A 57 -3.84 -8.17 -3.75
N LYS A 58 -3.30 -8.17 -4.97
CA LYS A 58 -2.89 -6.95 -5.70
C LYS A 58 -4.08 -6.01 -5.97
N LEU A 59 -5.26 -6.58 -6.21
CA LEU A 59 -6.50 -5.84 -6.45
C LEU A 59 -7.25 -5.54 -5.14
N ALA A 60 -6.53 -5.27 -4.05
CA ALA A 60 -7.08 -4.92 -2.74
C ALA A 60 -8.14 -5.92 -2.23
N HIS A 61 -7.83 -7.22 -2.36
CA HIS A 61 -8.70 -8.31 -1.90
C HIS A 61 -10.07 -8.33 -2.59
N HIS A 62 -10.11 -8.02 -3.90
CA HIS A 62 -11.33 -8.13 -4.70
C HIS A 62 -11.83 -9.58 -4.76
N HIS A 63 -13.15 -9.80 -4.83
CA HIS A 63 -13.68 -11.17 -4.75
C HIS A 63 -13.14 -12.06 -5.88
N LEU A 64 -12.80 -13.33 -5.57
CA LEU A 64 -12.12 -14.23 -6.51
C LEU A 64 -12.85 -14.39 -7.85
N ALA A 65 -14.19 -14.45 -7.83
CA ALA A 65 -14.97 -14.54 -9.06
C ALA A 65 -14.83 -13.29 -9.95
N GLY A 66 -14.68 -12.10 -9.37
CA GLY A 66 -14.50 -10.85 -10.10
C GLY A 66 -13.11 -10.80 -10.73
N VAL A 67 -12.09 -11.24 -9.99
CA VAL A 67 -10.73 -11.40 -10.53
C VAL A 67 -10.72 -12.39 -11.71
N ARG A 68 -11.50 -13.48 -11.64
CA ARG A 68 -11.69 -14.40 -12.78
C ARG A 68 -12.41 -13.72 -13.95
N THR A 69 -13.50 -12.98 -13.70
CA THR A 69 -14.18 -12.20 -14.74
C THR A 69 -13.23 -11.26 -15.47
N LEU A 70 -12.33 -10.58 -14.76
CA LEU A 70 -11.35 -9.68 -15.37
C LEU A 70 -10.42 -10.42 -16.35
N LEU A 71 -10.01 -11.65 -16.02
CA LEU A 71 -9.18 -12.51 -16.87
C LEU A 71 -9.97 -13.10 -18.04
N ASP A 72 -11.08 -13.76 -17.72
CA ASP A 72 -11.88 -14.55 -18.68
C ASP A 72 -12.47 -13.66 -19.80
N HIS A 73 -12.78 -12.41 -19.46
CA HIS A 73 -13.32 -11.44 -20.41
C HIS A 73 -12.28 -10.42 -20.93
N ASN A 74 -10.98 -10.60 -20.62
CA ASN A 74 -9.90 -9.70 -21.02
C ASN A 74 -10.18 -8.21 -20.71
N LEU A 75 -10.72 -7.93 -19.51
CA LEU A 75 -11.16 -6.57 -19.14
C LEU A 75 -10.02 -5.67 -18.63
N VAL A 76 -8.81 -6.21 -18.54
CA VAL A 76 -7.62 -5.51 -18.05
C VAL A 76 -6.41 -5.82 -18.93
N THR A 77 -5.58 -4.80 -19.18
CA THR A 77 -4.35 -4.97 -19.96
C THR A 77 -3.19 -5.40 -19.05
N GLY A 78 -2.38 -6.35 -19.50
CA GLY A 78 -1.15 -6.76 -18.81
C GLY A 78 -1.34 -7.74 -17.65
N MET A 79 -2.57 -8.20 -17.39
CA MET A 79 -2.83 -9.27 -16.44
C MET A 79 -2.50 -10.62 -17.07
N LYS A 80 -1.59 -11.38 -16.44
CA LYS A 80 -1.17 -12.71 -16.90
C LYS A 80 -1.30 -13.72 -15.76
N LEU A 81 -1.62 -14.96 -16.11
CA LEU A 81 -1.67 -16.08 -15.18
C LEU A 81 -0.59 -17.10 -15.56
N ASP A 82 0.42 -17.25 -14.71
CA ASP A 82 1.56 -18.15 -14.96
C ASP A 82 1.41 -19.49 -14.23
N SER A 83 0.35 -19.63 -13.43
CA SER A 83 -0.01 -20.88 -12.76
C SER A 83 -1.52 -21.11 -12.75
N LYS A 84 -1.90 -22.38 -12.89
CA LYS A 84 -3.29 -22.86 -12.76
C LYS A 84 -3.57 -23.44 -11.37
N THR A 85 -2.72 -23.19 -10.38
CA THR A 85 -2.97 -23.62 -8.99
C THR A 85 -4.33 -23.08 -8.55
N ALA A 86 -5.12 -23.94 -7.90
CA ALA A 86 -6.38 -23.52 -7.32
C ALA A 86 -6.14 -22.42 -6.28
N PRO A 87 -6.99 -21.39 -6.20
CA PRO A 87 -6.90 -20.40 -5.14
C PRO A 87 -7.02 -21.06 -3.77
N ASP A 88 -6.43 -20.41 -2.77
CA ASP A 88 -6.66 -20.80 -1.39
C ASP A 88 -8.12 -20.51 -1.09
N THR A 89 -8.80 -21.48 -0.48
CA THR A 89 -10.21 -21.34 -0.11
C THR A 89 -10.41 -20.27 0.96
N ILE A 90 -9.35 -19.95 1.72
CA ILE A 90 -9.38 -19.00 2.82
C ILE A 90 -8.30 -17.94 2.59
N CYS A 91 -8.73 -16.69 2.51
CA CYS A 91 -7.86 -15.53 2.62
C CYS A 91 -8.06 -14.91 4.00
N GLU A 92 -7.11 -15.07 4.93
CA GLU A 92 -7.22 -14.58 6.31
C GLU A 92 -7.59 -13.09 6.40
N PRO A 93 -6.96 -12.16 5.64
CA PRO A 93 -7.39 -10.75 5.63
C PRO A 93 -8.84 -10.55 5.19
N CYS A 94 -9.33 -11.31 4.21
CA CYS A 94 -10.73 -11.25 3.81
C CYS A 94 -11.66 -11.81 4.88
N LEU A 95 -11.26 -12.90 5.54
CA LEU A 95 -12.02 -13.48 6.62
C LEU A 95 -12.16 -12.48 7.77
N ALA A 96 -11.06 -11.86 8.19
CA ALA A 96 -11.08 -10.86 9.24
C ALA A 96 -11.85 -9.59 8.85
N GLY A 97 -11.75 -9.13 7.59
CA GLY A 97 -12.28 -7.84 7.17
C GLY A 97 -13.65 -7.86 6.47
N LYS A 98 -14.09 -8.99 5.92
CA LYS A 98 -15.32 -9.11 5.11
C LYS A 98 -16.30 -10.17 5.63
N MET A 99 -15.91 -11.01 6.59
CA MET A 99 -16.84 -11.99 7.15
C MET A 99 -17.98 -11.27 7.85
N HIS A 100 -19.21 -11.59 7.45
CA HIS A 100 -20.38 -11.09 8.14
C HIS A 100 -20.45 -11.72 9.54
N SER A 101 -20.79 -10.93 10.56
CA SER A 101 -21.13 -11.50 11.86
C SER A 101 -22.34 -12.41 11.68
N ASN A 102 -22.37 -13.52 12.40
CA ASN A 102 -23.63 -14.25 12.53
C ASN A 102 -24.71 -13.31 13.10
N PRO A 103 -25.99 -13.54 12.76
CA PRO A 103 -27.08 -12.80 13.37
C PRO A 103 -26.95 -12.85 14.90
N PHE A 104 -27.13 -11.69 15.53
CA PHE A 104 -27.21 -11.66 16.98
C PHE A 104 -28.37 -12.56 17.43
N PRO A 105 -28.19 -13.34 18.52
CA PRO A 105 -29.29 -14.13 19.04
C PRO A 105 -30.47 -13.22 19.38
N SER A 106 -31.68 -13.71 19.15
CA SER A 106 -32.88 -12.99 19.57
C SER A 106 -32.84 -12.75 21.07
N SER A 107 -33.13 -11.52 21.48
CA SER A 107 -33.25 -11.19 22.89
C SER A 107 -34.32 -12.09 23.54
N GLN A 108 -33.97 -12.71 24.67
CA GLN A 108 -34.92 -13.51 25.44
C GLN A 108 -35.99 -12.65 26.13
N TRP A 109 -35.77 -11.33 26.16
CA TRP A 109 -36.60 -10.38 26.89
C TRP A 109 -36.86 -9.13 26.04
N CYS A 110 -38.07 -8.61 26.12
CA CYS A 110 -38.51 -7.35 25.53
C CYS A 110 -39.34 -6.58 26.56
N ALA A 111 -39.23 -5.24 26.57
CA ALA A 111 -39.99 -4.39 27.47
C ALA A 111 -41.49 -4.50 27.16
N SER A 112 -42.28 -4.78 28.19
CA SER A 112 -43.73 -4.97 28.16
C SER A 112 -44.51 -3.72 28.60
N ARG A 113 -43.85 -2.79 29.29
CA ARG A 113 -44.43 -1.54 29.80
C ARG A 113 -43.50 -0.34 29.58
N PRO A 114 -44.04 0.89 29.54
CA PRO A 114 -43.22 2.09 29.43
C PRO A 114 -42.15 2.16 30.52
N LEU A 115 -40.93 2.54 30.13
CA LEU A 115 -39.75 2.71 31.01
C LEU A 115 -39.24 1.44 31.70
N GLU A 116 -39.64 0.24 31.26
CA GLU A 116 -39.17 -1.02 31.87
C GLU A 116 -37.68 -1.32 31.60
N LEU A 117 -37.15 -0.87 30.46
CA LEU A 117 -35.74 -0.98 30.12
C LEU A 117 -35.26 0.34 29.50
N VAL A 118 -34.23 0.92 30.10
CA VAL A 118 -33.59 2.16 29.63
C VAL A 118 -32.15 1.82 29.26
N HIS A 119 -31.79 2.01 27.99
CA HIS A 119 -30.42 1.96 27.53
C HIS A 119 -29.88 3.38 27.47
N SER A 120 -28.78 3.64 28.17
CA SER A 120 -28.05 4.91 28.08
C SER A 120 -26.63 4.62 27.61
N ASP A 121 -26.21 5.31 26.56
CA ASP A 121 -24.82 5.31 26.09
C ASP A 121 -24.15 6.61 26.53
N VAL A 122 -22.88 6.54 26.90
CA VAL A 122 -22.07 7.69 27.29
C VAL A 122 -20.97 7.89 26.26
N HIS A 123 -21.04 8.99 25.52
CA HIS A 123 -19.95 9.39 24.64
C HIS A 123 -18.88 10.10 25.50
N GLN A 124 -17.64 9.60 25.49
CA GLN A 124 -16.50 10.34 26.04
C GLN A 124 -15.92 11.33 25.04
#